data_AF-A0A433BCB6-F1
#
_entry.id   AF-A0A433BCB6-F1
#
_cell.length_a   1.000
_cell.length_b   1.000
_cell.length_c   1.000
_cell.angle_alpha   90.00
_cell.angle_beta   90.00
_cell.angle_gamma   90.00
#
_symmetry.space_group_name_H-M   'P 1'
#
loop_
_entity.id
_entity.type
_entity.pdbx_description
1 polymer ?
#
loop_
_entity_poly.entity_id
_entity_poly.type
_entity_poly.pdbx_seq_one_letter_code
_entity_poly.pdbx_strand_id
1 'polypeptide(L)'
;MDLQHLSQTLERDALGVVFINVLLQQLGLPVPAVPTLLLAGSLAATPGSLGSLAAAAVLASVLADWGWYHTGKRFGYRVLSGLCKLSINPSSCVSQTEARFLRWGPASLVVAKFVPGFSTVAPPIAGALRMHQPGFLLAAGAGGALWAGLALGTGWLLRDTVRQVIAALERNTTEALSVVLVLAAAWLGWKFWQKHRFQRLGSVPRIGIDELRTAWAREPRPLLLDLRGAVMVAQTGPIDGARVAEHSQLEQAVRDWPRNQPIVTLCACPQDAGAIMAARRLLDMGYLSVRPLEGGYEAWTAPKPLGPN
;
A
#
# COMPACT_ATOMS: atom_id res chain seq x y z
N MET A 1 -17.10 -36.49 -30.70
CA MET A 1 -16.20 -35.63 -29.89
C MET A 1 -15.80 -36.44 -28.67
N ASP A 2 -14.50 -36.70 -28.50
CA ASP A 2 -13.98 -37.49 -27.38
C ASP A 2 -14.12 -36.75 -26.05
N LEU A 3 -14.52 -37.47 -25.00
CA LEU A 3 -14.63 -36.94 -23.63
C LEU A 3 -13.31 -36.36 -23.12
N GLN A 4 -12.18 -36.91 -23.57
CA GLN A 4 -10.84 -36.40 -23.26
C GLN A 4 -10.57 -35.01 -23.87
N HIS A 5 -11.10 -34.76 -25.06
CA HIS A 5 -10.99 -33.44 -25.69
C HIS A 5 -11.83 -32.40 -24.94
N LEU A 6 -13.05 -32.77 -24.53
CA LEU A 6 -13.90 -31.89 -23.72
C LEU A 6 -13.26 -31.55 -22.37
N SER A 7 -12.67 -32.53 -21.67
CA SER A 7 -11.99 -32.26 -20.39
C SER A 7 -10.76 -31.38 -20.56
N GLN A 8 -9.96 -31.60 -21.61
CA GLN A 8 -8.78 -30.78 -21.89
C GLN A 8 -9.13 -29.33 -22.24
N THR A 9 -10.20 -29.11 -23.02
CA THR A 9 -10.65 -27.75 -23.35
C THR A 9 -11.15 -27.03 -22.11
N LEU A 10 -11.98 -27.69 -21.28
CA LEU A 10 -12.49 -27.11 -20.04
C LEU A 10 -11.36 -26.76 -19.05
N GLU A 11 -10.37 -27.64 -18.89
CA GLU A 11 -9.21 -27.37 -18.05
C GLU A 11 -8.38 -26.18 -18.58
N ARG A 12 -8.17 -26.10 -19.90
CA ARG A 12 -7.42 -25.01 -20.52
C ARG A 12 -8.10 -23.66 -20.33
N ASP A 13 -9.43 -23.62 -20.46
CA ASP A 13 -10.21 -22.41 -20.24
C ASP A 13 -10.18 -21.99 -18.76
N ALA A 14 -10.28 -22.96 -17.83
CA ALA A 14 -10.17 -22.69 -16.39
C ALA A 14 -8.80 -22.12 -16.01
N LEU A 15 -7.71 -22.68 -16.56
CA LEU A 15 -6.35 -22.18 -16.36
C LEU A 15 -6.19 -20.75 -16.87
N GLY A 16 -6.71 -20.45 -18.06
CA GLY A 16 -6.68 -19.10 -18.64
C GLY A 16 -7.44 -18.08 -17.80
N VAL A 17 -8.65 -18.42 -17.36
CA VAL A 17 -9.47 -17.56 -16.49
C VAL A 17 -8.77 -17.30 -15.15
N VAL A 18 -8.23 -18.33 -14.50
CA VAL A 18 -7.50 -18.18 -13.24
C VAL A 18 -6.25 -17.33 -13.44
N PHE A 19 -5.46 -17.59 -14.48
CA PHE A 19 -4.25 -16.84 -14.77
C PHE A 19 -4.56 -15.36 -15.00
N ILE A 20 -5.50 -15.04 -15.89
CA ILE A 20 -5.84 -13.66 -16.24
C ILE A 20 -6.44 -12.93 -15.03
N ASN A 21 -7.38 -13.54 -14.31
CA ASN A 21 -8.01 -12.87 -13.17
C ASN A 21 -7.00 -12.58 -12.05
N VAL A 22 -6.15 -13.55 -11.71
CA VAL A 22 -5.08 -13.34 -10.71
C VAL A 22 -4.10 -12.27 -11.19
N LEU A 23 -3.69 -12.30 -12.46
CA LEU A 23 -2.78 -11.30 -13.03
C LEU A 23 -3.38 -9.89 -12.93
N LEU A 24 -4.64 -9.71 -13.35
CA LEU A 24 -5.33 -8.42 -13.29
C LEU A 24 -5.50 -7.92 -11.85
N GLN A 25 -5.89 -8.79 -10.90
CA GLN A 25 -5.98 -8.40 -9.49
C GLN A 25 -4.62 -7.94 -8.96
N GLN A 26 -3.57 -8.70 -9.25
CA GLN A 26 -2.22 -8.41 -8.76
C GLN A 26 -1.60 -7.16 -9.42
N LEU A 27 -2.04 -6.81 -10.63
CA LEU A 27 -1.73 -5.53 -11.28
C LEU A 27 -2.52 -4.35 -10.67
N GLY A 28 -3.41 -4.59 -9.71
CA GLY A 28 -4.13 -3.56 -8.98
C GLY A 28 -5.53 -3.24 -9.51
N LEU A 29 -6.06 -4.04 -10.44
CA LEU A 29 -7.46 -3.91 -10.86
C LEU A 29 -8.39 -4.44 -9.75
N PRO A 30 -9.57 -3.83 -9.54
CA PRO A 30 -10.52 -4.24 -8.50
C PRO A 30 -11.33 -5.48 -8.93
N VAL A 31 -10.66 -6.56 -9.33
CA VAL A 31 -11.27 -7.84 -9.69
C VAL A 31 -11.09 -8.86 -8.57
N PRO A 32 -12.14 -9.60 -8.17
CA PRO A 32 -12.04 -10.54 -7.06
C PRO A 32 -11.50 -11.90 -7.54
N ALA A 33 -10.21 -12.15 -7.32
CA ALA A 33 -9.57 -13.42 -7.69
C ALA A 33 -9.87 -14.56 -6.70
N VAL A 34 -10.08 -14.27 -5.40
CA VAL A 34 -10.36 -15.31 -4.38
C VAL A 34 -11.64 -16.10 -4.70
N PRO A 35 -12.79 -15.49 -5.05
CA PRO A 35 -13.98 -16.23 -5.49
C PRO A 35 -13.71 -17.12 -6.71
N THR A 36 -12.95 -16.62 -7.70
CA THR A 36 -12.56 -17.42 -8.87
C THR A 36 -11.68 -18.61 -8.49
N LEU A 37 -10.73 -18.44 -7.58
CA LEU A 37 -9.89 -19.54 -7.08
C LEU A 37 -10.71 -20.55 -6.27
N LEU A 38 -11.65 -20.10 -5.43
CA LEU A 38 -12.56 -20.99 -4.70
C LEU A 38 -13.42 -21.82 -5.66
N LEU A 39 -13.99 -21.17 -6.68
CA LEU A 39 -14.79 -21.85 -7.71
C LEU A 39 -13.92 -22.84 -8.50
N ALA A 40 -12.78 -22.41 -9.03
CA ALA A 40 -11.87 -23.26 -9.79
C ALA A 40 -11.41 -24.47 -8.96
N GLY A 41 -11.09 -24.26 -7.68
CA GLY A 41 -10.75 -25.34 -6.75
C GLY A 41 -11.90 -26.32 -6.52
N SER A 42 -13.14 -25.82 -6.40
CA SER A 42 -14.33 -26.67 -6.22
C SER A 42 -14.66 -27.55 -7.44
N LEU A 43 -14.28 -27.10 -8.63
CA LEU A 43 -14.47 -27.80 -9.90
C LEU A 43 -13.31 -28.73 -10.26
N ALA A 44 -12.17 -28.63 -9.56
CA ALA A 44 -11.01 -29.46 -9.83
C ALA A 44 -11.30 -30.93 -9.48
N ALA A 45 -11.34 -31.78 -10.52
CA ALA A 45 -11.69 -33.18 -10.39
C ALA A 45 -10.55 -34.02 -9.77
N THR A 46 -9.30 -33.62 -9.98
CA THR A 46 -8.12 -34.38 -9.55
C THR A 46 -7.08 -33.50 -8.85
N PRO A 47 -6.22 -34.06 -7.98
CA PRO A 47 -5.08 -33.34 -7.42
C PRO A 47 -4.15 -32.74 -8.49
N GLY A 48 -4.01 -33.41 -9.65
CA GLY A 48 -3.23 -32.89 -10.78
C GLY A 48 -3.82 -31.62 -11.37
N SER A 49 -5.13 -31.58 -11.59
CA SER A 49 -5.84 -30.37 -12.07
C SER A 49 -5.77 -29.22 -11.05
N LEU A 50 -5.79 -29.54 -9.75
CA LEU A 50 -5.60 -28.53 -8.70
C LEU A 50 -4.17 -27.95 -8.72
N GLY A 51 -3.18 -28.82 -8.96
CA GLY A 51 -1.77 -28.42 -9.10
C GLY A 51 -1.53 -27.50 -10.31
N SER A 52 -2.16 -27.78 -11.46
CA SER A 52 -2.03 -26.91 -12.64
C SER A 52 -2.70 -25.55 -12.42
N LEU A 53 -3.88 -25.51 -11.79
CA LEU A 53 -4.55 -24.27 -11.38
C LEU A 53 -3.69 -23.45 -10.41
N ALA A 54 -3.08 -24.12 -9.42
CA ALA A 54 -2.17 -23.47 -8.47
C ALA A 54 -0.94 -22.90 -9.19
N ALA A 55 -0.33 -23.66 -10.09
CA ALA A 55 0.81 -23.20 -10.88
C ALA A 55 0.46 -21.97 -11.73
N ALA A 56 -0.70 -21.98 -12.41
CA ALA A 56 -1.18 -20.84 -13.19
C ALA A 56 -1.38 -19.59 -12.32
N ALA A 57 -2.02 -19.72 -11.15
CA ALA A 57 -2.24 -18.63 -10.22
C ALA A 57 -0.91 -18.07 -9.67
N VAL A 58 0.03 -18.94 -9.29
CA VAL A 58 1.35 -18.54 -8.78
C VAL A 58 2.15 -17.81 -9.86
N LEU A 59 2.17 -18.33 -11.08
CA LEU A 59 2.87 -17.69 -12.20
C LEU A 59 2.30 -16.31 -12.51
N ALA A 60 0.97 -16.18 -12.59
CA ALA A 60 0.30 -14.89 -12.78
C ALA A 60 0.67 -13.89 -11.67
N SER A 61 0.63 -14.35 -10.42
CA SER A 61 0.99 -13.55 -9.25
C SER A 61 2.44 -13.08 -9.28
N VAL A 62 3.39 -13.98 -9.56
CA VAL A 62 4.82 -13.64 -9.63
C VAL A 62 5.11 -12.70 -10.79
N LEU A 63 4.46 -12.86 -11.95
CA LEU A 63 4.64 -11.97 -13.10
C LEU A 63 4.18 -10.54 -12.80
N ALA A 64 3.01 -10.37 -12.18
CA ALA A 64 2.54 -9.06 -11.74
C ALA A 64 3.49 -8.42 -10.74
N ASP A 65 3.86 -9.17 -9.69
CA ASP A 65 4.76 -8.69 -8.64
C ASP A 65 6.14 -8.32 -9.22
N TRP A 66 6.64 -9.09 -10.20
CA TRP A 66 7.90 -8.82 -10.88
C TRP A 66 7.87 -7.51 -11.69
N GLY A 67 6.75 -7.25 -12.38
CA GLY A 67 6.50 -5.98 -13.06
C GLY A 67 6.51 -4.81 -12.09
N TRP A 68 5.83 -4.96 -10.95
CA TRP A 68 5.83 -3.94 -9.90
C TRP A 68 7.20 -3.75 -9.25
N TYR A 69 7.95 -4.82 -8.99
CA TYR A 69 9.31 -4.78 -8.47
C TYR A 69 10.24 -4.00 -9.39
N HIS A 70 10.19 -4.25 -10.71
CA HIS A 70 11.00 -3.48 -11.67
C HIS A 70 10.59 -2.02 -11.75
N THR A 71 9.28 -1.74 -11.74
CA THR A 71 8.76 -0.38 -11.71
C THR A 71 9.25 0.36 -10.45
N GLY A 72 9.19 -0.28 -9.28
CA GLY A 72 9.74 0.25 -8.03
C GLY A 72 11.25 0.46 -8.05
N LYS A 73 12.01 -0.49 -8.61
CA LYS A 73 13.47 -0.40 -8.76
C LYS A 73 13.90 0.75 -9.68
N ARG A 74 13.13 1.02 -10.74
CA ARG A 74 13.44 2.06 -11.73
C ARG A 74 12.98 3.46 -11.32
N PHE A 75 11.79 3.58 -10.73
CA PHE A 75 11.15 4.87 -10.45
C PHE A 75 11.09 5.23 -8.95
N GLY A 76 11.46 4.30 -8.06
CA GLY A 76 11.60 4.55 -6.63
C GLY A 76 10.33 5.12 -5.98
N TYR A 77 10.50 6.17 -5.19
CA TYR A 77 9.42 6.82 -4.45
C TYR A 77 8.28 7.36 -5.34
N ARG A 78 8.54 7.68 -6.62
CA ARG A 78 7.52 8.26 -7.52
C ARG A 78 6.33 7.32 -7.74
N VAL A 79 6.59 6.02 -7.89
CA VAL A 79 5.54 4.99 -8.04
C VAL A 79 4.73 4.88 -6.76
N LEU A 80 5.43 4.95 -5.62
CA LEU A 80 4.83 4.84 -4.30
C LEU A 80 3.93 6.04 -3.99
N SER A 81 4.37 7.25 -4.31
CA SER A 81 3.55 8.46 -4.23
C SER A 81 2.29 8.34 -5.12
N GLY A 82 2.43 7.82 -6.34
CA GLY A 82 1.30 7.55 -7.24
C GLY A 82 0.28 6.56 -6.67
N LEU A 83 0.74 5.40 -6.20
CA LEU A 83 -0.13 4.38 -5.58
C LEU A 83 -0.78 4.88 -4.29
N CYS A 84 -0.04 5.60 -3.46
CA CYS A 84 -0.53 6.09 -2.18
C CYS A 84 -1.48 7.29 -2.31
N LYS A 85 -1.58 7.96 -3.46
CA LYS A 85 -2.67 8.93 -3.74
C LYS A 85 -4.05 8.25 -3.75
N LEU A 86 -4.11 6.98 -4.13
CA LEU A 86 -5.35 6.18 -4.13
C LEU A 86 -5.63 5.53 -2.77
N SER A 87 -4.63 5.50 -1.88
CA SER A 87 -4.71 4.87 -0.55
C SER A 87 -5.51 5.70 0.45
N ILE A 88 -6.15 5.00 1.39
CA ILE A 88 -7.00 5.56 2.46
C ILE A 88 -6.19 6.46 3.40
N ASN A 89 -4.91 6.15 3.62
CA ASN A 89 -4.03 6.95 4.45
C ASN A 89 -2.65 7.11 3.78
N PRO A 90 -2.47 8.15 2.95
CA PRO A 90 -1.25 8.33 2.15
C PRO A 90 0.01 8.50 3.00
N SER A 91 -0.11 9.04 4.23
CA SER A 91 1.03 9.24 5.13
C SER A 91 1.56 7.94 5.71
N SER A 92 0.66 7.01 6.05
CA SER A 92 1.01 5.70 6.58
C SER A 92 1.29 4.69 5.46
N CYS A 93 0.77 4.91 4.25
CA CYS A 93 0.89 4.00 3.12
C CYS A 93 2.35 3.73 2.74
N VAL A 94 3.20 4.75 2.69
CA VAL A 94 4.63 4.57 2.37
C VAL A 94 5.42 4.20 3.62
N SER A 95 5.45 5.08 4.63
CA SER A 95 6.37 4.96 5.76
C SER A 95 6.13 3.70 6.59
N GLN A 96 4.86 3.32 6.83
CA GLN A 96 4.55 2.14 7.64
C GLN A 96 4.82 0.84 6.88
N THR A 97 4.53 0.82 5.58
CA THR A 97 4.81 -0.34 4.73
C THR A 97 6.31 -0.54 4.58
N GLU A 98 7.05 0.54 4.41
CA GLU A 98 8.51 0.56 4.37
C GLU A 98 9.13 0.11 5.70
N ALA A 99 8.68 0.63 6.84
CA ALA A 99 9.15 0.23 8.16
C ALA A 99 8.90 -1.28 8.43
N ARG A 100 7.74 -1.81 7.98
CA ARG A 100 7.47 -3.25 8.04
C ARG A 100 8.44 -4.03 7.15
N PHE A 101 8.73 -3.55 5.95
CA PHE A 101 9.71 -4.17 5.06
C PHE A 101 11.12 -4.16 5.63
N LEU A 102 11.55 -3.07 6.28
CA LEU A 102 12.86 -2.99 6.94
C LEU A 102 12.93 -3.95 8.13
N ARG A 103 11.83 -4.16 8.85
CA ARG A 103 11.79 -5.04 10.03
C ARG A 103 11.64 -6.53 9.70
N TRP A 104 10.80 -6.89 8.72
CA TRP A 104 10.44 -8.28 8.42
C TRP A 104 11.05 -8.78 7.10
N GLY A 105 11.67 -7.90 6.32
CA GLY A 105 12.39 -8.26 5.10
C GLY A 105 11.52 -9.02 4.10
N PRO A 106 12.04 -10.11 3.49
CA PRO A 106 11.30 -10.95 2.54
C PRO A 106 9.96 -11.48 3.07
N ALA A 107 9.84 -11.77 4.37
CA ALA A 107 8.61 -12.30 4.95
C ALA A 107 7.41 -11.34 4.79
N SER A 108 7.69 -10.04 4.66
CA SER A 108 6.69 -9.02 4.35
C SER A 108 5.92 -9.32 3.06
N LEU A 109 6.58 -9.87 2.03
CA LEU A 109 5.96 -10.21 0.74
C LEU A 109 4.97 -11.37 0.87
N VAL A 110 5.27 -12.33 1.75
CA VAL A 110 4.39 -13.47 2.02
C VAL A 110 3.13 -13.00 2.74
N VAL A 111 3.29 -12.23 3.81
CA VAL A 111 2.17 -11.70 4.59
C VAL A 111 1.34 -10.71 3.78
N ALA A 112 1.97 -9.93 2.89
CA ALA A 112 1.28 -8.95 2.06
C ALA A 112 0.17 -9.55 1.20
N LYS A 113 0.27 -10.83 0.79
CA LYS A 113 -0.76 -11.51 -0.01
C LYS A 113 -2.11 -11.62 0.68
N PHE A 114 -2.13 -11.63 2.01
CA PHE A 114 -3.34 -11.77 2.81
C PHE A 114 -3.94 -10.43 3.23
N VAL A 115 -3.25 -9.32 2.97
CA VAL A 115 -3.67 -7.98 3.38
C VAL A 115 -3.97 -7.14 2.13
N PRO A 116 -5.25 -6.88 1.83
CA PRO A 116 -5.64 -6.04 0.69
C PRO A 116 -4.92 -4.68 0.71
N GLY A 117 -4.46 -4.22 -0.45
CA GLY A 117 -3.68 -2.99 -0.60
C GLY A 117 -2.20 -3.12 -0.22
N PHE A 118 -1.85 -3.92 0.80
CA PHE A 118 -0.45 -4.20 1.10
C PHE A 118 0.19 -5.05 -0.01
N SER A 119 -0.55 -6.03 -0.56
CA SER A 119 -0.09 -6.86 -1.69
C SER A 119 0.32 -6.06 -2.93
N THR A 120 -0.31 -4.91 -3.20
CA THR A 120 -0.02 -4.07 -4.37
C THR A 120 1.19 -3.15 -4.13
N VAL A 121 1.38 -2.69 -2.89
CA VAL A 121 2.43 -1.72 -2.53
C VAL A 121 3.73 -2.42 -2.12
N ALA A 122 3.67 -3.68 -1.69
CA ALA A 122 4.82 -4.45 -1.24
C ALA A 122 5.88 -4.71 -2.34
N PRO A 123 5.53 -5.23 -3.54
CA PRO A 123 6.51 -5.46 -4.59
C PRO A 123 7.28 -4.19 -5.07
N PRO A 124 6.64 -3.03 -5.32
CA PRO A 124 7.39 -1.84 -5.72
C PRO A 124 8.29 -1.31 -4.60
N ILE A 125 7.95 -1.48 -3.31
CA ILE A 125 8.86 -1.14 -2.19
C ILE A 125 10.10 -2.03 -2.20
N ALA A 126 9.91 -3.34 -2.36
CA ALA A 126 11.04 -4.28 -2.45
C ALA A 126 11.99 -3.90 -3.60
N GLY A 127 11.43 -3.45 -4.73
CA GLY A 127 12.17 -2.89 -5.85
C GLY A 127 12.93 -1.62 -5.50
N ALA A 128 12.25 -0.64 -4.89
CA ALA A 128 12.83 0.65 -4.51
C ALA A 128 13.98 0.51 -3.49
N LEU A 129 13.89 -0.48 -2.58
CA LEU A 129 14.93 -0.87 -1.63
C LEU A 129 16.06 -1.72 -2.25
N ARG A 130 15.98 -2.02 -3.55
CA ARG A 130 16.95 -2.86 -4.28
C ARG A 130 17.18 -4.23 -3.63
N MET A 131 16.11 -4.84 -3.14
CA MET A 131 16.15 -6.19 -2.59
C MET A 131 16.79 -7.18 -3.58
N HIS A 132 17.55 -8.16 -3.09
CA HIS A 132 18.16 -9.16 -3.96
C HIS A 132 17.07 -9.94 -4.74
N GLN A 133 17.19 -9.98 -6.07
CA GLN A 133 16.14 -10.48 -6.97
C GLN A 133 15.72 -11.94 -6.70
N PRO A 134 16.65 -12.90 -6.52
CA PRO A 134 16.29 -14.26 -6.10
C PRO A 134 15.49 -14.31 -4.80
N GLY A 135 15.90 -13.52 -3.78
CA GLY A 135 15.18 -13.45 -2.50
C GLY A 135 13.76 -12.90 -2.67
N PHE A 136 13.59 -11.89 -3.54
CA PHE A 136 12.28 -11.36 -3.90
C PHE A 136 11.40 -12.43 -4.57
N LEU A 137 11.92 -13.09 -5.61
CA LEU A 137 11.16 -14.10 -6.36
C LEU A 137 10.75 -15.29 -5.48
N LEU A 138 11.64 -15.75 -4.59
CA LEU A 138 11.33 -16.81 -3.64
C LEU A 138 10.22 -16.40 -2.68
N ALA A 139 10.28 -15.19 -2.12
CA ALA A 139 9.27 -14.71 -1.19
C ALA A 139 7.92 -14.42 -1.88
N ALA A 140 7.94 -13.81 -3.06
CA ALA A 140 6.74 -13.55 -3.87
C ALA A 140 6.09 -14.86 -4.34
N GLY A 141 6.90 -15.83 -4.76
CA GLY A 141 6.46 -17.17 -5.14
C GLY A 141 5.87 -17.94 -3.96
N ALA A 142 6.56 -17.97 -2.81
CA ALA A 142 6.07 -18.62 -1.60
C ALA A 142 4.75 -17.99 -1.10
N GLY A 143 4.66 -16.66 -1.09
CA GLY A 143 3.43 -15.94 -0.76
C GLY A 143 2.29 -16.26 -1.73
N GLY A 144 2.58 -16.22 -3.04
CA GLY A 144 1.61 -16.56 -4.07
C GLY A 144 1.12 -18.00 -3.96
N ALA A 145 2.02 -18.95 -3.69
CA ALA A 145 1.70 -20.36 -3.53
C ALA A 145 0.84 -20.62 -2.29
N LEU A 146 1.19 -20.00 -1.15
CA LEU A 146 0.41 -20.14 0.07
C LEU A 146 -0.99 -19.54 -0.10
N TRP A 147 -1.09 -18.32 -0.65
CA TRP A 147 -2.36 -17.64 -0.86
C TRP A 147 -3.26 -18.38 -1.87
N ALA A 148 -2.74 -18.70 -3.05
CA ALA A 148 -3.51 -19.40 -4.08
C ALA A 148 -3.85 -20.83 -3.64
N GLY A 149 -2.89 -21.54 -3.03
CA GLY A 149 -3.08 -22.88 -2.51
C GLY A 149 -4.15 -22.96 -1.42
N LEU A 150 -4.18 -21.99 -0.49
CA LEU A 150 -5.24 -21.92 0.51
C LEU A 150 -6.61 -21.70 -0.12
N ALA A 151 -6.74 -20.77 -1.08
CA ALA A 151 -8.02 -20.51 -1.76
C ALA A 151 -8.49 -21.72 -2.58
N LEU A 152 -7.62 -22.28 -3.42
CA LEU A 152 -7.92 -23.45 -4.25
C LEU A 152 -8.22 -24.68 -3.39
N GLY A 153 -7.39 -24.95 -2.38
CA GLY A 153 -7.58 -26.07 -1.45
C GLY A 153 -8.87 -25.96 -0.66
N THR A 154 -9.24 -24.75 -0.20
CA THR A 154 -10.53 -24.51 0.46
C THR A 154 -11.69 -24.79 -0.49
N GLY A 155 -11.60 -24.33 -1.74
CA GLY A 155 -12.61 -24.64 -2.76
C GLY A 155 -12.76 -26.13 -3.02
N TRP A 156 -11.64 -26.85 -3.10
CA TRP A 156 -11.61 -28.28 -3.35
C TRP A 156 -12.16 -29.12 -2.19
N LEU A 157 -11.86 -28.72 -0.94
CA LEU A 157 -12.34 -29.39 0.27
C LEU A 157 -13.83 -29.08 0.54
N LEU A 158 -14.26 -27.84 0.34
CA LEU A 158 -15.62 -27.37 0.63
C LEU A 158 -16.50 -27.26 -0.63
N ARG A 159 -16.23 -28.10 -1.62
CA ARG A 159 -16.85 -28.07 -2.95
C ARG A 159 -18.39 -28.09 -2.95
N ASP A 160 -19.01 -28.79 -2.00
CA ASP A 160 -20.48 -28.81 -1.88
C ASP A 160 -21.03 -27.51 -1.30
N THR A 161 -20.35 -26.93 -0.30
CA THR A 161 -20.70 -25.61 0.25
C THR A 161 -20.55 -24.51 -0.80
N VAL A 162 -19.47 -24.53 -1.59
CA VAL A 162 -19.27 -23.57 -2.69
C VAL A 162 -20.42 -23.64 -3.69
N ARG A 163 -20.83 -24.85 -4.11
CA ARG A 163 -21.99 -25.04 -5.01
C ARG A 163 -23.30 -24.55 -4.40
N GLN A 164 -23.53 -24.81 -3.11
CA GLN A 164 -24.73 -24.33 -2.41
C GLN A 164 -24.76 -22.80 -2.33
N VAL A 165 -23.63 -22.15 -2.06
CA VAL A 165 -23.51 -20.69 -2.02
C VAL A 165 -23.78 -20.09 -3.40
N ILE A 166 -23.21 -20.66 -4.47
CA ILE A 166 -23.46 -20.21 -5.84
C ILE A 166 -24.94 -20.36 -6.21
N ALA A 167 -25.54 -21.52 -5.93
CA ALA A 167 -26.96 -21.75 -6.18
C ALA A 167 -27.86 -20.82 -5.35
N ALA A 168 -27.47 -20.45 -4.13
CA ALA A 168 -28.19 -19.48 -3.31
C ALA A 168 -28.06 -18.05 -3.86
N LEU A 169 -26.87 -17.66 -4.34
CA LEU A 169 -26.62 -16.38 -5.00
C LEU A 169 -27.43 -16.23 -6.29
N GLU A 170 -27.55 -17.30 -7.09
CA GLU A 170 -28.37 -17.32 -8.31
C GLU A 170 -29.85 -17.16 -7.99
N ARG A 171 -30.36 -17.88 -6.98
CA ARG A 171 -31.77 -17.82 -6.56
C ARG A 171 -32.18 -16.44 -6.03
N ASN A 172 -31.29 -15.77 -5.31
CA ASN A 172 -31.55 -14.48 -4.67
C ASN A 172 -30.65 -13.39 -5.24
N THR A 173 -30.52 -13.33 -6.57
CA THR A 173 -29.58 -12.41 -7.25
C THR A 173 -29.82 -10.95 -6.85
N THR A 174 -31.07 -10.55 -6.65
CA THR A 174 -31.47 -9.21 -6.18
C THR A 174 -30.99 -8.92 -4.76
N GLU A 175 -31.15 -9.86 -3.83
CA GLU A 175 -30.71 -9.67 -2.44
C GLU A 175 -29.18 -9.69 -2.33
N ALA A 176 -28.51 -10.60 -3.05
CA ALA A 176 -27.07 -10.65 -3.13
C ALA A 176 -26.47 -9.35 -3.68
N LEU A 177 -27.06 -8.81 -4.76
CA LEU A 177 -26.66 -7.52 -5.34
C LEU A 177 -26.87 -6.37 -4.34
N SER A 178 -27.98 -6.40 -3.59
CA SER A 178 -28.27 -5.39 -2.57
C SER A 178 -27.25 -5.41 -1.44
N VAL A 179 -26.82 -6.59 -0.97
CA VAL A 179 -25.78 -6.72 0.06
C VAL A 179 -24.44 -6.18 -0.45
N VAL A 180 -24.06 -6.52 -1.69
CA VAL A 180 -22.83 -5.99 -2.30
C VAL A 180 -22.89 -4.46 -2.43
N LEU A 181 -24.02 -3.91 -2.87
CA LEU A 181 -24.25 -2.46 -2.97
C LEU A 181 -24.21 -1.78 -1.60
N VAL A 182 -24.81 -2.36 -0.57
CA VAL A 182 -24.78 -1.85 0.80
C VAL A 182 -23.36 -1.89 1.35
N LEU A 183 -22.62 -2.97 1.15
CA LEU A 183 -21.21 -3.06 1.56
C LEU A 183 -20.34 -2.04 0.82
N ALA A 184 -20.54 -1.88 -0.48
CA ALA A 184 -19.84 -0.88 -1.28
C ALA A 184 -20.19 0.55 -0.83
N ALA A 185 -21.46 0.84 -0.59
CA ALA A 185 -21.93 2.13 -0.11
C ALA A 185 -21.45 2.43 1.32
N ALA A 186 -21.46 1.44 2.21
CA ALA A 186 -20.91 1.56 3.56
C ALA A 186 -19.40 1.79 3.53
N TRP A 187 -18.68 1.06 2.67
CA TRP A 187 -17.24 1.26 2.46
C TRP A 187 -16.93 2.65 1.89
N LEU A 188 -17.68 3.09 0.88
CA LEU A 188 -17.55 4.44 0.30
C LEU A 188 -17.91 5.53 1.30
N GLY A 189 -18.99 5.35 2.05
CA GLY A 189 -19.43 6.27 3.10
C GLY A 189 -18.41 6.38 4.24
N TRP A 190 -17.87 5.23 4.68
CA TRP A 190 -16.78 5.19 5.65
C TRP A 190 -15.51 5.87 5.11
N LYS A 191 -15.16 5.63 3.84
CA LYS A 191 -14.03 6.30 3.16
C LYS A 191 -14.23 7.81 3.08
N PHE A 192 -15.44 8.26 2.79
CA PHE A 192 -15.79 9.67 2.72
C PHE A 192 -15.77 10.33 4.11
N TRP A 193 -16.29 9.63 5.12
CA TRP A 193 -16.26 10.08 6.51
C TRP A 193 -14.83 10.16 7.04
N GLN A 194 -13.97 9.18 6.76
CA GLN A 194 -12.55 9.22 7.14
C GLN A 194 -11.83 10.39 6.47
N LYS A 195 -12.06 10.61 5.17
CA LYS A 195 -11.51 11.77 4.45
C LYS A 195 -11.96 13.09 5.07
N HIS A 196 -13.26 13.23 5.36
CA HIS A 196 -13.80 14.42 6.02
C HIS A 196 -13.27 14.61 7.44
N ARG A 197 -13.17 13.53 8.22
CA ARG A 197 -12.60 13.56 9.56
C ARG A 197 -11.14 13.99 9.54
N PHE A 198 -10.36 13.47 8.58
CA PHE A 198 -8.97 13.88 8.38
C PHE A 198 -8.86 15.37 8.04
N GLN A 199 -9.69 15.87 7.13
CA GLN A 199 -9.74 17.30 6.77
C GLN A 199 -10.12 18.19 7.96
N ARG A 200 -11.08 17.76 8.80
CA ARG A 200 -11.47 18.50 10.01
C ARG A 200 -10.40 18.48 11.11
N LEU A 201 -9.62 17.40 11.22
CA LEU A 201 -8.51 17.28 12.17
C LEU A 201 -7.26 18.05 11.71
N GLY A 202 -7.17 18.41 10.42
CA GLY A 202 -6.00 19.05 9.80
C GLY A 202 -5.91 20.56 9.98
N SER A 203 -6.67 21.17 10.90
CA SER A 203 -6.62 22.61 11.20
C SER A 203 -5.38 22.98 12.05
N VAL A 204 -4.19 22.60 11.59
CA VAL A 204 -2.92 23.02 12.18
C VAL A 204 -2.36 24.17 11.32
N PRO A 205 -1.95 25.31 11.92
CA PRO A 205 -1.31 26.39 11.18
C PRO A 205 -0.10 25.88 10.39
N ARG A 206 -0.05 26.19 9.10
CA ARG A 206 1.05 25.79 8.20
C ARG A 206 2.03 26.95 8.04
N ILE A 207 3.28 26.63 7.69
CA ILE A 207 4.32 27.62 7.40
C ILE A 207 4.71 27.52 5.92
N GLY A 208 4.77 28.65 5.22
CA GLY A 208 5.25 28.71 3.84
C GLY A 208 6.78 28.57 3.76
N ILE A 209 7.31 28.15 2.61
CA ILE A 209 8.77 27.94 2.46
C ILE A 209 9.57 29.24 2.66
N ASP A 210 9.07 30.38 2.18
CA ASP A 210 9.79 31.65 2.33
C ASP A 210 9.74 32.18 3.76
N GLU A 211 8.61 31.98 4.45
CA GLU A 211 8.50 32.27 5.88
C GLU A 211 9.46 31.37 6.70
N LEU A 212 9.54 30.07 6.35
CA LEU A 212 10.49 29.14 6.96
C LEU A 212 11.93 29.61 6.76
N ARG A 213 12.32 29.96 5.54
CA ARG A 213 13.67 30.47 5.23
C ARG A 213 14.01 31.71 6.06
N THR A 214 13.03 32.62 6.23
CA THR A 214 13.21 33.83 7.05
C THR A 214 13.37 33.50 8.53
N ALA A 215 12.56 32.56 9.05
CA ALA A 215 12.65 32.11 10.43
C ALA A 215 13.95 31.32 10.69
N TRP A 216 14.44 30.58 9.70
CA TRP A 216 15.68 29.80 9.78
C TRP A 216 16.94 30.65 9.94
N ALA A 217 16.91 31.88 9.43
CA ALA A 217 18.00 32.84 9.53
C ALA A 217 18.05 33.57 10.90
N ARG A 218 17.05 33.41 11.76
CA ARG A 218 16.95 34.06 13.08
C ARG A 218 17.21 33.07 14.20
N GLU A 219 17.76 33.56 15.32
CA GLU A 219 17.85 32.78 16.55
C GLU A 219 16.70 33.12 17.52
N PRO A 220 16.11 32.12 18.22
CA PRO A 220 16.36 30.69 18.07
C PRO A 220 15.71 30.14 16.78
N ARG A 221 16.49 29.35 16.02
CA ARG A 221 16.01 28.72 14.79
C ARG A 221 14.89 27.71 15.07
N PRO A 222 13.92 27.53 14.16
CA PRO A 222 12.96 26.44 14.27
C PRO A 222 13.67 25.07 14.18
N LEU A 223 13.18 24.10 14.94
CA LEU A 223 13.59 22.70 14.85
C LEU A 223 12.86 22.05 13.68
N LEU A 224 13.56 21.28 12.86
CA LEU A 224 12.97 20.63 11.68
C LEU A 224 12.90 19.13 11.86
N LEU A 225 11.70 18.60 11.67
CA LEU A 225 11.42 17.18 11.73
C LEU A 225 11.09 16.68 10.32
N ASP A 226 11.96 15.81 9.80
CA ASP A 226 11.80 15.17 8.50
C ASP A 226 11.13 13.80 8.66
N LEU A 227 9.90 13.70 8.17
CA LEU A 227 9.06 12.50 8.22
C LEU A 227 8.99 11.79 6.87
N ARG A 228 9.93 12.06 5.96
CA ARG A 228 10.08 11.28 4.72
C ARG A 228 10.48 9.84 5.07
N GLY A 229 9.99 8.88 4.28
CA GLY A 229 10.38 7.47 4.42
C GLY A 229 11.86 7.28 4.15
N ALA A 230 12.49 6.26 4.78
CA ALA A 230 13.93 6.03 4.70
C ALA A 230 14.40 5.77 3.26
N VAL A 231 13.58 5.18 2.38
CA VAL A 231 13.81 5.00 0.94
C VAL A 231 14.01 6.36 0.28
N MET A 232 13.16 7.32 0.60
CA MET A 232 13.25 8.65 0.03
C MET A 232 14.47 9.40 0.54
N VAL A 233 14.73 9.32 1.86
CA VAL A 233 15.93 9.93 2.46
C VAL A 233 17.20 9.32 1.86
N ALA A 234 17.25 8.00 1.66
CA ALA A 234 18.38 7.33 1.02
C ALA A 234 18.55 7.74 -0.46
N GLN A 235 17.46 8.03 -1.17
CA GLN A 235 17.49 8.44 -2.58
C GLN A 235 17.84 9.92 -2.78
N THR A 236 17.42 10.79 -1.87
CA THR A 236 17.49 12.25 -2.04
C THR A 236 18.42 12.96 -1.06
N GLY A 237 18.98 12.22 -0.10
CA GLY A 237 19.76 12.75 1.00
C GLY A 237 18.89 13.23 2.18
N PRO A 238 19.47 13.26 3.39
CA PRO A 238 18.85 13.93 4.53
C PRO A 238 18.78 15.44 4.30
N ILE A 239 17.81 16.10 4.93
CA ILE A 239 17.73 17.56 4.94
C ILE A 239 18.68 18.09 6.02
N ASP A 240 19.57 19.01 5.64
CA ASP A 240 20.52 19.60 6.58
C ASP A 240 19.82 20.29 7.74
N GLY A 241 20.22 19.94 8.97
CA GLY A 241 19.63 20.46 10.19
C GLY A 241 18.27 19.86 10.56
N ALA A 242 17.73 18.95 9.76
CA ALA A 242 16.53 18.19 10.10
C ALA A 242 16.86 16.93 10.90
N ARG A 243 16.00 16.57 11.84
CA ARG A 243 15.99 15.24 12.46
C ARG A 243 15.02 14.34 11.71
N VAL A 244 15.53 13.23 11.17
CA VAL A 244 14.71 12.23 10.50
C VAL A 244 13.99 11.37 11.55
N ALA A 245 12.70 11.16 11.39
CA ALA A 245 11.90 10.34 12.29
C ALA A 245 10.76 9.61 11.58
N GLU A 246 10.40 8.43 12.07
CA GLU A 246 9.17 7.75 11.68
C GLU A 246 7.99 8.17 12.57
N HIS A 247 6.76 8.16 12.04
CA HIS A 247 5.54 8.42 12.83
C HIS A 247 5.38 7.52 14.06
N SER A 248 5.88 6.28 13.97
CA SER A 248 5.86 5.28 15.05
C SER A 248 6.79 5.65 16.20
N GLN A 249 7.91 6.31 15.91
CA GLN A 249 8.98 6.66 16.85
C GLN A 249 9.02 8.16 17.18
N LEU A 250 7.99 8.90 16.78
CA LEU A 250 7.91 10.36 16.91
C LEU A 250 8.28 10.86 18.31
N GLU A 251 7.68 10.25 19.35
CA GLU A 251 7.89 10.63 20.75
C GLU A 251 9.35 10.45 21.20
N GLN A 252 9.98 9.36 20.77
CA GLN A 252 11.39 9.10 21.07
C GLN A 252 12.29 10.09 20.33
N ALA A 253 11.95 10.39 19.07
CA ALA A 253 12.73 11.27 18.22
C ALA A 253 12.75 12.73 18.69
N VAL A 254 11.74 13.20 19.43
CA VAL A 254 11.67 14.60 19.91
C VAL A 254 11.91 14.74 21.41
N ARG A 255 12.22 13.65 22.14
CA ARG A 255 12.23 13.62 23.61
C ARG A 255 13.11 14.70 24.26
N ASP A 256 14.23 15.03 23.64
CA ASP A 256 15.23 16.02 24.04
C ASP A 256 14.92 17.45 23.53
N TRP A 257 13.86 17.64 22.75
CA TRP A 257 13.50 18.95 22.22
C TRP A 257 12.75 19.82 23.23
N PRO A 258 13.11 21.10 23.37
CA PRO A 258 12.41 22.03 24.24
C PRO A 258 10.99 22.31 23.76
N ARG A 259 10.03 22.36 24.68
CA ARG A 259 8.59 22.47 24.38
C ARG A 259 8.19 23.84 23.81
N ASN A 260 8.96 24.88 24.10
CA ASN A 260 8.71 26.25 23.68
C ASN A 260 9.39 26.65 22.36
N GLN A 261 10.29 25.82 21.83
CA GLN A 261 10.95 26.12 20.57
C GLN A 261 10.02 25.75 19.39
N PRO A 262 9.91 26.61 18.36
CA PRO A 262 9.08 26.30 17.19
C PRO A 262 9.58 25.04 16.47
N ILE A 263 8.65 24.13 16.16
CA ILE A 263 8.93 22.93 15.37
C ILE A 263 8.26 23.05 14.00
N VAL A 264 8.98 22.66 12.97
CA VAL A 264 8.49 22.55 11.61
C VAL A 264 8.52 21.08 11.21
N THR A 265 7.38 20.55 10.77
CA THR A 265 7.28 19.16 10.30
C THR A 265 7.23 19.14 8.79
N LEU A 266 7.98 18.22 8.18
CA LEU A 266 8.08 18.06 6.74
C LEU A 266 7.82 16.61 6.36
N CYS A 267 7.08 16.39 5.28
CA CYS A 267 6.91 15.07 4.69
C CYS A 267 6.84 15.18 3.16
N ALA A 268 6.79 14.04 2.47
CA ALA A 268 6.54 13.97 1.02
C ALA A 268 5.19 13.30 0.69
N CYS A 269 4.30 13.24 1.69
CA CYS A 269 3.00 12.61 1.55
C CYS A 269 2.04 13.53 0.78
N PRO A 270 1.07 12.97 0.03
CA PRO A 270 -0.01 13.76 -0.55
C PRO A 270 -0.66 14.70 0.47
N GLN A 271 -0.79 15.99 0.10
CA GLN A 271 -1.40 17.04 0.91
C GLN A 271 -0.73 17.23 2.29
N ASP A 272 0.55 16.92 2.41
CA ASP A 272 1.33 17.01 3.66
C ASP A 272 0.73 16.23 4.83
N ALA A 273 -0.08 15.21 4.54
CA ALA A 273 -0.86 14.49 5.53
C ALA A 273 -0.02 13.95 6.70
N GLY A 274 1.20 13.48 6.41
CA GLY A 274 2.12 12.98 7.42
C GLY A 274 2.64 14.07 8.34
N ALA A 275 3.03 15.21 7.79
CA ALA A 275 3.49 16.37 8.55
C ALA A 275 2.37 16.91 9.45
N ILE A 276 1.14 17.05 8.92
CA ILE A 276 -0.03 17.50 9.68
C ILE A 276 -0.32 16.57 10.87
N MET A 277 -0.33 15.26 10.65
CA MET A 277 -0.57 14.29 11.72
C MET A 277 0.50 14.34 12.82
N ALA A 278 1.77 14.44 12.44
CA ALA A 278 2.85 14.57 13.39
C ALA A 278 2.78 15.89 14.16
N ALA A 279 2.48 16.99 13.47
CA ALA A 279 2.31 18.29 14.11
C ALA A 279 1.19 18.27 15.15
N ARG A 280 0.05 17.68 14.82
CA ARG A 280 -1.06 17.52 15.77
C ARG A 280 -0.65 16.70 16.98
N ARG A 281 0.00 15.55 16.78
CA ARG A 281 0.46 14.71 17.88
C ARG A 281 1.48 15.43 18.77
N LEU A 282 2.38 16.23 18.20
CA LEU A 282 3.32 17.04 18.96
C LEU A 282 2.59 18.11 19.80
N LEU A 283 1.61 18.80 19.22
CA LEU A 283 0.78 19.74 19.99
C LEU A 283 0.05 19.04 21.14
N ASP A 284 -0.55 17.87 20.90
CA ASP A 284 -1.21 17.07 21.94
C ASP A 284 -0.23 16.55 23.02
N MET A 285 1.07 16.41 22.69
CA MET A 285 2.15 16.09 23.63
C MET A 285 2.69 17.31 24.39
N GLY A 286 2.14 18.51 24.18
CA GLY A 286 2.49 19.74 24.91
C GLY A 286 3.57 20.62 24.29
N TYR A 287 3.92 20.42 23.01
CA TYR A 287 4.74 21.41 22.28
C TYR A 287 3.90 22.65 21.96
N LEU A 288 4.48 23.85 22.10
CA LEU A 288 3.72 25.11 22.04
C LEU A 288 3.51 25.62 20.61
N SER A 289 4.40 25.28 19.67
CA SER A 289 4.33 25.74 18.29
C SER A 289 4.85 24.68 17.34
N VAL A 290 3.94 24.09 16.56
CA VAL A 290 4.28 23.07 15.57
C VAL A 290 3.55 23.35 14.28
N ARG A 291 4.29 23.60 13.20
CA ARG A 291 3.73 24.02 11.91
C ARG A 291 4.21 23.11 10.78
N PRO A 292 3.31 22.40 10.07
CA PRO A 292 3.68 21.67 8.87
C PRO A 292 4.17 22.63 7.77
N LEU A 293 5.26 22.27 7.08
CA LEU A 293 5.70 22.99 5.89
C LEU A 293 4.68 22.80 4.76
N GLU A 294 4.19 23.91 4.22
CA GLU A 294 3.28 23.88 3.09
C GLU A 294 3.97 23.42 1.80
N GLY A 295 3.42 22.37 1.18
CA GLY A 295 3.99 21.74 -0.01
C GLY A 295 5.13 20.75 0.32
N GLY A 296 5.43 20.56 1.61
CA GLY A 296 6.33 19.53 2.10
C GLY A 296 7.69 19.53 1.42
N TYR A 297 8.17 18.34 1.05
CA TYR A 297 9.48 18.17 0.42
C TYR A 297 9.59 18.84 -0.95
N GLU A 298 8.51 18.87 -1.73
CA GLU A 298 8.52 19.51 -3.05
C GLU A 298 8.81 21.01 -2.91
N ALA A 299 8.14 21.68 -1.97
CA ALA A 299 8.38 23.09 -1.66
C ALA A 299 9.80 23.34 -1.11
N TRP A 300 10.34 22.42 -0.30
CA TRP A 300 11.72 22.52 0.20
C TRP A 300 12.75 22.52 -0.94
N THR A 301 12.57 21.63 -1.92
CA THR A 301 13.48 21.52 -3.07
C THR A 301 13.22 22.54 -4.17
N ALA A 302 12.11 23.28 -4.09
CA ALA A 302 11.76 24.26 -5.11
C ALA A 302 12.85 25.35 -5.18
N PRO A 303 13.27 25.74 -6.41
CA PRO A 303 14.20 26.84 -6.60
C PRO A 303 13.70 28.08 -5.84
N LYS A 304 14.61 28.84 -5.24
CA LYS A 304 14.25 30.12 -4.66
C LYS A 304 13.59 30.96 -5.77
N PRO A 305 12.37 31.50 -5.59
CA PRO A 305 11.80 32.38 -6.58
C PRO A 305 12.79 33.53 -6.80
N LEU A 306 13.12 33.79 -8.06
CA LEU A 306 13.87 34.99 -8.44
C LEU A 306 13.04 36.17 -7.91
N GLY A 307 13.57 36.89 -6.93
CA GLY A 307 12.88 38.05 -6.39
C GLY A 307 12.63 39.09 -7.50
N PRO A 308 11.62 39.96 -7.37
CA PRO A 308 11.49 41.07 -8.30
C PRO A 308 12.77 41.91 -8.24
N ASN A 309 13.36 42.15 -9.41
CA ASN A 309 14.49 43.08 -9.59
C ASN A 309 14.16 44.48 -9.09
#